data_AF-A0A949V2P0-F1
#
_entry.id   AF-A0A949V2P0-F1
#
_cell.length_a   1.000
_cell.length_b   1.000
_cell.length_c   1.000
_cell.angle_alpha   90.00
_cell.angle_beta   90.00
_cell.angle_gamma   90.00
#
_symmetry.space_group_name_H-M   'P 1'
#
loop_
_entity.id
_entity.type
_entity.pdbx_description
1 polymer ?
#
loop_
_entity_poly.entity_id
_entity_poly.type
_entity_poly.pdbx_seq_one_letter_code
_entity_poly.pdbx_strand_id
1 'polypeptide(L)'
;MNLKTCLTLFTRKFIAPTLAVLMFFAWAGWQLWQEHRALTAQGLALQNEQLAFYKARMAEKEQLLRWEKALELREKALIEQNAALENVQAQCAQAQERNLTLTRANSTQRQQEAAREQLHLLMAQFSATGVSLRRHPACEDKEGWRSYNTAYSLYSSASALAGAHSLTRDYAAFFNSNAPASAVALCFNP
;
A
#
# COMPACT_ATOMS: atom_id res chain seq x y z
N MET A 1 -8.27 -82.92 95.84
CA MET A 1 -8.37 -81.60 95.19
C MET A 1 -8.57 -81.82 93.70
N ASN A 2 -9.69 -81.38 93.14
CA ASN A 2 -10.12 -81.80 91.80
C ASN A 2 -9.26 -81.16 90.70
N LEU A 3 -8.71 -82.00 89.81
CA LEU A 3 -7.87 -81.61 88.66
C LEU A 3 -8.57 -80.59 87.74
N LYS A 4 -9.90 -80.66 87.68
CA LYS A 4 -10.77 -79.71 86.97
C LYS A 4 -10.69 -78.28 87.54
N THR A 5 -10.46 -78.12 88.84
CA THR A 5 -10.37 -76.81 89.52
C THR A 5 -9.00 -76.15 89.34
N CYS A 6 -7.93 -76.94 89.24
CA CYS A 6 -6.60 -76.43 88.87
C CYS A 6 -6.55 -75.97 87.41
N LEU A 7 -7.19 -76.71 86.51
CA LEU A 7 -7.19 -76.39 85.08
C LEU A 7 -7.98 -75.11 84.79
N THR A 8 -9.12 -74.89 85.46
CA THR A 8 -9.91 -73.65 85.34
C THR A 8 -9.22 -72.43 85.95
N LEU A 9 -8.44 -72.60 87.02
CA LEU A 9 -7.64 -71.50 87.58
C LEU A 9 -6.44 -71.14 86.68
N PHE A 10 -5.81 -72.13 86.05
CA PHE A 10 -4.67 -71.90 85.16
C PHE A 10 -5.08 -71.22 83.84
N THR A 11 -6.17 -71.69 83.21
CA THR A 11 -6.70 -71.06 81.98
C THR A 11 -7.18 -69.63 82.23
N ARG A 12 -7.86 -69.38 83.36
CA ARG A 12 -8.35 -68.04 83.71
C ARG A 12 -7.23 -67.06 84.04
N LYS A 13 -6.10 -67.52 84.60
CA LYS A 13 -5.00 -66.65 85.03
C LYS A 13 -3.99 -66.33 83.92
N PHE A 14 -3.78 -67.22 82.95
CA PHE A 14 -2.75 -67.05 81.91
C PHE A 14 -3.28 -66.98 80.47
N ILE A 15 -4.33 -67.74 80.13
CA ILE A 15 -4.85 -67.80 78.74
C ILE A 15 -5.78 -66.61 78.45
N ALA A 16 -6.62 -66.23 79.39
CA ALA A 16 -7.51 -65.08 79.23
C ALA A 16 -6.76 -63.75 78.97
N PRO A 17 -5.72 -63.36 79.74
CA PRO A 17 -5.00 -62.10 79.46
C PRO A 17 -4.18 -62.16 78.17
N THR A 18 -3.62 -63.31 77.79
CA THR A 18 -2.86 -63.43 76.53
C THR A 18 -3.77 -63.34 75.30
N LEU A 19 -4.97 -63.93 75.34
CA LEU A 19 -5.99 -63.75 74.30
C LEU A 19 -6.48 -62.30 74.22
N ALA A 20 -6.65 -61.61 75.36
CA ALA A 20 -7.04 -60.20 75.38
C ALA A 20 -5.97 -59.31 74.73
N VAL A 21 -4.69 -59.57 75.00
CA VAL A 21 -3.57 -58.86 74.37
C VAL A 21 -3.50 -59.15 72.87
N LEU A 22 -3.67 -60.41 72.45
CA LEU A 22 -3.71 -60.77 71.02
C LEU A 22 -4.88 -60.11 70.28
N MET A 23 -6.08 -60.07 70.88
CA MET A 23 -7.23 -59.36 70.32
C MET A 23 -6.96 -57.86 70.19
N PHE A 24 -6.30 -57.25 71.17
CA PHE A 24 -5.92 -55.84 71.11
C PHE A 24 -4.93 -55.56 69.97
N PHE A 25 -3.90 -56.40 69.80
CA PHE A 25 -2.96 -56.30 68.68
C PHE A 25 -3.63 -56.55 67.33
N ALA A 26 -4.55 -57.51 67.24
CA ALA A 26 -5.30 -57.77 66.01
C ALA A 26 -6.19 -56.57 65.64
N TRP A 27 -6.83 -55.94 66.63
CA TRP A 27 -7.64 -54.74 66.44
C TRP A 27 -6.79 -53.54 66.01
N ALA A 28 -5.67 -53.28 66.68
CA ALA A 28 -4.74 -52.21 66.32
C ALA A 28 -4.16 -52.43 64.91
N GLY A 29 -3.78 -53.66 64.57
CA GLY A 29 -3.29 -54.02 63.23
C GLY A 29 -4.34 -53.81 62.14
N TRP A 30 -5.60 -54.13 62.42
CA TRP A 30 -6.71 -53.87 61.50
C TRP A 30 -6.92 -52.37 61.27
N GLN A 31 -6.91 -51.57 62.33
CA GLN A 31 -7.05 -50.11 62.21
C GLN A 31 -5.91 -49.50 61.39
N LEU A 32 -4.66 -49.91 61.68
CA LEU A 32 -3.48 -49.44 60.95
C LEU A 32 -3.52 -49.82 59.47
N TRP A 33 -4.04 -51.01 59.15
CA TRP A 33 -4.24 -51.46 57.77
C TRP A 33 -5.30 -50.63 57.04
N GLN A 34 -6.42 -50.29 57.71
CA GLN A 34 -7.45 -49.43 57.13
C GLN A 34 -6.93 -48.02 56.85
N GLU A 35 -6.17 -47.43 57.78
CA GLU A 35 -5.54 -46.13 57.59
C GLU A 35 -4.51 -46.18 56.45
N HIS A 36 -3.66 -47.20 56.39
CA HIS A 36 -2.70 -47.35 55.30
C HIS A 36 -3.40 -47.47 53.93
N ARG A 37 -4.53 -48.17 53.86
CA ARG A 37 -5.33 -48.25 52.64
C ARG A 37 -5.97 -46.90 52.27
N ALA A 38 -6.41 -46.13 53.26
CA ALA A 38 -6.94 -44.78 53.03
C ALA A 38 -5.85 -43.81 52.53
N LEU A 39 -4.66 -43.82 53.14
CA LEU A 39 -3.53 -43.00 52.71
C LEU A 39 -3.06 -43.34 51.30
N THR A 40 -2.98 -44.64 50.95
CA THR A 40 -2.60 -45.06 49.60
C THR A 40 -3.65 -44.67 48.56
N ALA A 41 -4.94 -44.74 48.88
CA ALA A 41 -6.00 -44.26 48.01
C ALA A 41 -5.94 -42.74 47.79
N GLN A 42 -5.70 -41.96 48.86
CA GLN A 42 -5.51 -40.50 48.76
C GLN A 42 -4.25 -40.14 47.96
N GLY A 43 -3.15 -40.86 48.16
CA GLY A 43 -1.91 -40.66 47.39
C GLY A 43 -2.10 -40.90 45.89
N LEU A 44 -2.83 -41.96 45.53
CA LEU A 44 -3.20 -42.24 44.13
C LEU A 44 -4.13 -41.18 43.55
N ALA A 45 -5.11 -40.70 44.31
CA ALA A 45 -6.00 -39.62 43.88
C ALA A 45 -5.21 -38.33 43.61
N LEU A 46 -4.31 -37.95 44.52
CA LEU A 46 -3.48 -36.75 44.37
C LEU A 46 -2.54 -36.84 43.15
N GLN A 47 -1.93 -38.01 42.92
CA GLN A 47 -1.10 -38.23 41.72
C GLN A 47 -1.91 -38.11 40.43
N ASN A 48 -3.14 -38.66 40.42
CA ASN A 48 -4.03 -38.54 39.27
C ASN A 48 -4.47 -37.09 39.02
N GLU A 49 -4.75 -36.33 40.08
CA GLU A 49 -5.07 -34.90 39.97
C GLU A 49 -3.87 -34.09 39.46
N GLN A 50 -2.66 -34.35 39.96
CA GLN A 50 -1.45 -33.71 39.45
C GLN A 50 -1.23 -34.03 37.97
N LEU A 51 -1.35 -35.30 37.58
CA LEU A 51 -1.24 -35.73 36.18
C LEU A 51 -2.31 -35.07 35.30
N ALA A 52 -3.55 -34.96 35.78
CA ALA A 52 -4.63 -34.29 35.06
C ALA A 52 -4.34 -32.79 34.89
N PHE A 53 -3.86 -32.12 35.95
CA PHE A 53 -3.46 -30.72 35.91
C PHE A 53 -2.32 -30.48 34.91
N TYR A 54 -1.28 -31.30 34.94
CA TYR A 54 -0.17 -31.21 33.99
C TYR A 54 -0.63 -31.45 32.55
N LYS A 55 -1.48 -32.45 32.31
CA LYS A 55 -2.06 -32.70 30.97
C LYS A 55 -2.88 -31.52 30.48
N ALA A 56 -3.73 -30.94 31.33
CA ALA A 56 -4.52 -29.76 30.98
C ALA A 56 -3.63 -28.56 30.64
N ARG A 57 -2.61 -28.28 31.47
CA ARG A 57 -1.60 -27.24 31.22
C ARG A 57 -0.84 -27.44 29.91
N MET A 58 -0.47 -28.67 29.58
CA MET A 58 0.24 -28.96 28.33
C MET A 58 -0.68 -28.79 27.12
N ALA A 59 -1.94 -29.24 27.20
CA ALA A 59 -2.92 -29.03 26.14
C ALA A 59 -3.20 -27.54 25.89
N GLU A 60 -3.30 -26.73 26.94
CA GLU A 60 -3.47 -25.28 26.83
C GLU A 60 -2.25 -24.62 26.16
N LYS A 61 -1.03 -25.00 26.56
CA LYS A 61 0.20 -24.51 25.92
C LYS A 61 0.27 -24.89 24.44
N GLU A 62 -0.08 -26.12 24.09
CA GLU A 62 -0.13 -26.54 22.69
C GLU A 62 -1.16 -25.75 21.89
N GLN A 63 -2.32 -25.46 22.47
CA GLN A 63 -3.32 -24.61 21.82
C GLN A 63 -2.75 -23.21 21.58
N LEU A 64 -2.17 -22.58 22.61
CA LEU A 64 -1.57 -21.25 22.48
C LEU A 64 -0.48 -21.21 21.40
N LEU A 65 0.40 -22.21 21.36
CA LEU A 65 1.42 -22.32 20.31
C LEU A 65 0.83 -22.47 18.90
N ARG A 66 -0.31 -23.17 18.75
CA ARG A 66 -1.01 -23.26 17.46
C ARG A 66 -1.62 -21.92 17.07
N TRP A 67 -2.21 -21.20 18.02
CA TRP A 67 -2.76 -19.87 17.80
C TRP A 67 -1.67 -18.86 17.41
N GLU A 68 -0.54 -18.86 18.11
CA GLU A 68 0.62 -18.00 17.82
C GLU A 68 1.16 -18.25 16.41
N LYS A 69 1.40 -19.53 16.05
CA LYS A 69 1.82 -19.88 14.67
C LYS A 69 0.81 -19.47 13.60
N ALA A 70 -0.49 -19.60 13.88
CA ALA A 70 -1.52 -19.19 12.95
C ALA A 70 -1.56 -17.66 12.78
N LEU A 71 -1.30 -16.90 13.85
CA LEU A 71 -1.18 -15.45 13.79
C LEU A 71 0.07 -15.02 13.02
N GLU A 72 1.24 -15.61 13.30
CA GLU A 72 2.47 -15.32 12.56
C GLU A 72 2.31 -15.55 11.05
N LEU A 73 1.65 -16.63 10.65
CA LEU A 73 1.37 -16.91 9.23
C LEU A 73 0.45 -15.86 8.61
N ARG A 74 -0.57 -15.40 9.33
CA ARG A 74 -1.46 -14.33 8.87
C ARG A 74 -0.73 -12.99 8.77
N GLU A 75 0.10 -12.65 9.74
CA GLU A 75 0.90 -11.43 9.72
C GLU A 75 1.86 -11.41 8.53
N LYS A 76 2.57 -12.52 8.28
CA LYS A 76 3.43 -12.65 7.10
C LYS A 76 2.66 -12.48 5.79
N ALA A 77 1.50 -13.14 5.67
CA ALA A 77 0.66 -12.99 4.48
C ALA A 77 0.15 -11.56 4.29
N LEU A 78 -0.20 -10.85 5.36
CA LEU A 78 -0.62 -9.45 5.30
C LEU A 78 0.53 -8.52 4.91
N ILE A 79 1.73 -8.75 5.44
CA ILE A 79 2.93 -7.99 5.07
C ILE A 79 3.24 -8.17 3.58
N GLU A 80 3.19 -9.42 3.08
CA GLU A 80 3.40 -9.71 1.66
C GLU A 80 2.34 -9.06 0.77
N GLN A 81 1.07 -9.11 1.16
CA GLN A 81 -0.01 -8.44 0.43
C GLN A 81 0.14 -6.92 0.42
N ASN A 82 0.48 -6.31 1.55
CA ASN A 82 0.71 -4.87 1.63
C ASN A 82 1.91 -4.45 0.76
N ALA A 83 3.01 -5.19 0.81
CA ALA A 83 4.17 -4.93 -0.05
C ALA A 83 3.83 -5.06 -1.55
N ALA A 84 3.00 -6.05 -1.92
CA ALA A 84 2.51 -6.19 -3.29
C ALA A 84 1.62 -5.01 -3.71
N LEU A 85 0.72 -4.56 -2.83
CA LEU A 85 -0.15 -3.41 -3.09
C LEU A 85 0.64 -2.11 -3.22
N GLU A 86 1.62 -1.87 -2.38
CA GLU A 86 2.51 -0.71 -2.46
C GLU A 86 3.28 -0.69 -3.79
N ASN A 87 3.81 -1.83 -4.22
CA ASN A 87 4.47 -1.95 -5.52
C ASN A 87 3.52 -1.65 -6.70
N VAL A 88 2.29 -2.16 -6.65
CA VAL A 88 1.28 -1.87 -7.69
C VAL A 88 0.90 -0.39 -7.68
N GLN A 89 0.72 0.22 -6.51
CA GLN A 89 0.43 1.65 -6.40
C GLN A 89 1.57 2.50 -6.97
N ALA A 90 2.82 2.16 -6.66
CA ALA A 90 4.00 2.85 -7.21
C ALA A 90 4.06 2.73 -8.75
N GLN A 91 3.80 1.55 -9.30
CA GLN A 91 3.76 1.33 -10.75
C GLN A 91 2.62 2.13 -11.41
N CYS A 92 1.43 2.13 -10.81
CA CYS A 92 0.29 2.90 -11.30
C CYS A 92 0.58 4.41 -11.28
N ALA A 93 1.16 4.93 -10.20
CA ALA A 93 1.55 6.33 -10.11
C ALA A 93 2.55 6.72 -11.21
N GLN A 94 3.58 5.89 -11.41
CA GLN A 94 4.56 6.12 -12.46
C GLN A 94 3.94 6.06 -13.87
N ALA A 95 3.03 5.11 -14.12
CA ALA A 95 2.31 5.02 -15.38
C ALA A 95 1.41 6.23 -15.62
N GLN A 96 0.75 6.75 -14.58
CA GLN A 96 -0.08 7.93 -14.66
C GLN A 96 0.74 9.19 -14.99
N GLU A 97 1.90 9.39 -14.35
CA GLU A 97 2.80 10.48 -14.68
C GLU A 97 3.28 10.42 -16.13
N ARG A 98 3.67 9.24 -16.62
CA ARG A 98 4.05 9.03 -18.02
C ARG A 98 2.91 9.35 -18.99
N ASN A 99 1.68 8.95 -18.65
CA ASN A 99 0.52 9.27 -19.49
C ASN A 99 0.23 10.77 -19.51
N LEU A 100 0.38 11.48 -18.37
CA LEU A 100 0.18 12.92 -18.32
C LEU A 100 1.23 13.67 -19.16
N THR A 101 2.50 13.25 -19.12
CA THR A 101 3.54 13.86 -19.94
C THR A 101 3.32 13.60 -21.43
N LEU A 102 2.97 12.37 -21.81
CA LEU A 102 2.63 12.03 -23.20
C LEU A 102 1.41 12.80 -23.70
N THR A 103 0.37 12.94 -22.87
CA THR A 103 -0.84 13.68 -23.23
C THR A 103 -0.54 15.16 -23.44
N ARG A 104 0.27 15.77 -22.55
CA ARG A 104 0.73 17.16 -22.73
C ARG A 104 1.54 17.31 -24.01
N ALA A 105 2.53 16.46 -24.24
CA ALA A 105 3.35 16.51 -25.45
C ALA A 105 2.50 16.40 -26.74
N ASN A 106 1.53 15.49 -26.75
CA ASN A 106 0.64 15.31 -27.90
C ASN A 106 -0.30 16.53 -28.09
N SER A 107 -0.80 17.12 -27.01
CA SER A 107 -1.59 18.35 -27.08
C SER A 107 -0.78 19.54 -27.64
N THR A 108 0.47 19.72 -27.22
CA THR A 108 1.35 20.78 -27.73
C THR A 108 1.68 20.56 -29.20
N GLN A 109 1.89 19.31 -29.62
CA GLN A 109 2.15 18.98 -31.02
C GLN A 109 0.94 19.30 -31.90
N ARG A 110 -0.28 18.90 -31.50
CA ARG A 110 -1.50 19.24 -32.23
C ARG A 110 -1.74 20.74 -32.33
N GLN A 111 -1.45 21.49 -31.26
CA GLN A 111 -1.54 22.95 -31.29
C GLN A 111 -0.53 23.58 -32.26
N GLN A 112 0.70 23.06 -32.32
CA GLN A 112 1.69 23.52 -33.29
C GLN A 112 1.30 23.19 -34.73
N GLU A 113 0.72 22.01 -34.98
CA GLU A 113 0.23 21.62 -36.31
C GLU A 113 -0.91 22.55 -36.77
N ALA A 114 -1.91 22.81 -35.91
CA ALA A 114 -2.98 23.77 -36.21
C ALA A 114 -2.44 25.19 -36.46
N ALA A 115 -1.45 25.62 -35.67
CA ALA A 115 -0.79 26.91 -35.89
C ALA A 115 -0.06 26.96 -37.23
N ARG A 116 0.61 25.88 -37.66
CA ARG A 116 1.26 25.79 -38.98
C ARG A 116 0.26 25.94 -40.12
N GLU A 117 -0.90 25.27 -40.05
CA GLU A 117 -1.95 25.39 -41.07
C GLU A 117 -2.47 26.84 -41.19
N GLN A 118 -2.76 27.49 -40.05
CA GLN A 118 -3.18 28.88 -40.03
C GLN A 118 -2.11 29.83 -40.57
N LEU A 119 -0.84 29.56 -40.25
CA LEU A 119 0.30 30.34 -40.74
C LEU A 119 0.43 30.20 -42.26
N HIS A 120 0.28 28.98 -42.81
CA HIS A 120 0.25 28.76 -44.25
C HIS A 120 -0.89 29.51 -44.95
N LEU A 121 -2.08 29.56 -44.35
CA LEU A 121 -3.21 30.33 -44.88
C LEU A 121 -2.90 31.84 -44.89
N LEU A 122 -2.35 32.38 -43.80
CA LEU A 122 -1.98 33.80 -43.72
C LEU A 122 -0.87 34.15 -44.72
N MET A 123 0.13 33.28 -44.90
CA MET A 123 1.19 33.45 -45.90
C MET A 123 0.62 33.40 -47.32
N ALA A 124 -0.32 32.50 -47.59
CA ALA A 124 -0.99 32.42 -48.89
C ALA A 124 -1.81 33.68 -49.17
N GLN A 125 -2.58 34.16 -48.19
CA GLN A 125 -3.33 35.42 -48.29
C GLN A 125 -2.40 36.63 -48.50
N PHE A 126 -1.28 36.69 -47.77
CA PHE A 126 -0.26 37.71 -47.98
C PHE A 126 0.27 37.66 -49.41
N SER A 127 0.63 36.47 -49.90
CA SER A 127 1.13 36.32 -51.28
C SER A 127 0.10 36.71 -52.34
N ALA A 128 -1.19 36.49 -52.07
CA ALA A 128 -2.28 36.86 -52.95
C ALA A 128 -2.48 38.38 -53.05
N THR A 129 -2.05 39.16 -52.06
CA THR A 129 -2.07 40.62 -52.16
C THR A 129 -1.11 41.16 -53.23
N GLY A 130 -0.04 40.42 -53.55
CA GLY A 130 0.96 40.81 -54.53
C GLY A 130 1.79 42.05 -54.16
N VAL A 131 1.61 42.60 -52.95
CA VAL A 131 2.28 43.82 -52.49
C VAL A 131 3.55 43.48 -51.72
N SER A 132 4.63 44.20 -52.02
CA SER A 132 5.88 44.10 -51.27
C SER A 132 5.91 45.11 -50.13
N LEU A 133 6.11 44.63 -48.90
CA LEU A 133 6.26 45.50 -47.73
C LEU A 133 7.60 46.27 -47.69
N ARG A 134 8.55 45.89 -48.55
CA ARG A 134 9.88 46.53 -48.64
C ARG A 134 9.84 47.88 -49.35
N ARG A 135 8.81 48.15 -50.16
CA ARG A 135 8.66 49.41 -50.89
C ARG A 135 7.35 50.07 -50.50
N HIS A 136 7.43 51.31 -50.04
CA HIS A 136 6.25 52.11 -49.73
C HIS A 136 5.55 52.56 -51.02
N PRO A 137 4.20 52.58 -51.06
CA PRO A 137 3.46 53.21 -52.14
C PRO A 137 3.71 54.73 -52.16
N ALA A 138 3.47 55.37 -53.30
CA ALA A 138 3.48 56.83 -53.37
C ALA A 138 2.40 57.41 -52.44
N CYS A 139 2.65 58.57 -51.82
CA CYS A 139 1.70 59.17 -50.88
C CYS A 139 0.33 59.51 -51.51
N GLU A 140 0.29 59.72 -52.82
CA GLU A 140 -0.95 60.01 -53.57
C GLU A 140 -1.74 58.74 -53.94
N ASP A 141 -1.13 57.56 -53.85
CA ASP A 141 -1.74 56.28 -54.24
C ASP A 141 -2.54 55.66 -53.09
N LYS A 142 -3.80 56.09 -52.95
CA LYS A 142 -4.73 55.61 -51.91
C LYS A 142 -5.00 54.10 -52.01
N GLU A 143 -5.04 53.53 -53.21
CA GLU A 143 -5.29 52.10 -53.41
C GLU A 143 -4.04 51.26 -53.08
N GLY A 144 -2.86 51.76 -53.43
CA GLY A 144 -1.57 51.21 -53.02
C GLY A 144 -1.43 51.18 -51.49
N TRP A 145 -1.81 52.24 -50.79
CA TRP A 145 -1.82 52.27 -49.32
C TRP A 145 -2.81 51.30 -48.68
N ARG A 146 -4.00 51.10 -49.26
CA ARG A 146 -4.96 50.09 -48.79
C ARG A 146 -4.40 48.68 -48.92
N SER A 147 -3.80 48.37 -50.07
CA SER A 147 -3.20 47.07 -50.35
C SER A 147 -1.94 46.82 -49.51
N TYR A 148 -1.15 47.87 -49.26
CA TYR A 148 -0.01 47.82 -48.34
C TYR A 148 -0.43 47.56 -46.89
N ASN A 149 -1.45 48.27 -46.39
CA ASN A 149 -1.93 48.10 -45.01
C ASN A 149 -2.56 46.72 -44.78
N THR A 150 -3.28 46.19 -45.76
CA THR A 150 -3.82 44.82 -45.69
C THR A 150 -2.69 43.79 -45.68
N ALA A 151 -1.71 43.90 -46.58
CA ALA A 151 -0.52 43.04 -46.56
C ALA A 151 0.26 43.14 -45.24
N TYR A 152 0.41 44.35 -44.68
CA TYR A 152 1.08 44.58 -43.40
C TYR A 152 0.34 43.92 -42.24
N SER A 153 -1.00 43.99 -42.22
CA SER A 153 -1.84 43.35 -41.21
C SER A 153 -1.75 41.82 -41.26
N LEU A 154 -1.68 41.24 -42.47
CA LEU A 154 -1.52 39.79 -42.65
C LEU A 154 -0.13 39.33 -42.22
N TYR A 155 0.90 40.09 -42.57
CA TYR A 155 2.28 39.84 -42.15
C TYR A 155 2.43 39.92 -40.62
N SER A 156 1.88 40.96 -39.98
CA SER A 156 1.96 41.12 -38.53
C SER A 156 1.20 40.01 -37.80
N SER A 157 0.03 39.62 -38.30
CA SER A 157 -0.76 38.50 -37.77
C SER A 157 0.01 37.18 -37.89
N ALA A 158 0.62 36.91 -39.04
CA ALA A 158 1.45 35.73 -39.25
C ALA A 158 2.69 35.72 -38.34
N SER A 159 3.35 36.88 -38.17
CA SER A 159 4.51 37.01 -37.30
C SER A 159 4.14 36.82 -35.82
N ALA A 160 3.00 37.35 -35.38
CA ALA A 160 2.50 37.19 -34.01
C ALA A 160 2.14 35.72 -33.73
N LEU A 161 1.45 35.06 -34.67
CA LEU A 161 1.12 33.63 -34.58
C LEU A 161 2.39 32.76 -34.54
N ALA A 162 3.36 33.05 -35.40
CA ALA A 162 4.63 32.36 -35.42
C ALA A 162 5.40 32.54 -34.09
N GLY A 163 5.38 33.75 -33.52
CA GLY A 163 6.00 34.05 -32.23
C GLY A 163 5.34 33.30 -31.08
N ALA A 164 4.01 33.30 -31.02
CA ALA A 164 3.25 32.63 -29.97
C ALA A 164 3.48 31.11 -29.91
N HIS A 165 3.75 30.48 -31.06
CA HIS A 165 3.97 29.04 -31.16
C HIS A 165 5.44 28.64 -31.40
N SER A 166 6.39 29.58 -31.27
CA SER A 166 7.83 29.35 -31.51
C SER A 166 8.17 28.82 -32.92
N LEU A 167 7.37 29.16 -33.93
CA LEU A 167 7.54 28.77 -35.34
C LEU A 167 8.33 29.80 -36.15
N THR A 168 8.77 30.92 -35.55
CA THR A 168 9.51 31.99 -36.24
C THR A 168 10.78 31.50 -36.95
N ARG A 169 11.47 30.51 -36.39
CA ARG A 169 12.68 29.92 -36.98
C ARG A 169 12.36 29.10 -38.24
N ASP A 170 11.31 28.29 -38.19
CA ASP A 170 10.88 27.43 -39.30
C ASP A 170 10.48 28.27 -40.53
N TYR A 171 9.85 29.42 -40.29
CA TYR A 171 9.37 30.34 -41.33
C TYR A 171 10.24 31.59 -41.49
N ALA A 172 11.48 31.57 -40.99
CA ALA A 172 12.39 32.73 -41.02
C ALA A 172 12.63 33.24 -42.45
N ALA A 173 12.68 32.36 -43.45
CA ALA A 173 12.83 32.73 -44.85
C ALA A 173 11.68 33.63 -45.34
N PHE A 174 10.44 33.35 -44.95
CA PHE A 174 9.28 34.18 -45.30
C PHE A 174 9.34 35.54 -44.61
N PHE A 175 9.62 35.57 -43.31
CA PHE A 175 9.66 36.83 -42.55
C PHE A 175 10.83 37.72 -42.99
N ASN A 176 12.01 37.16 -43.23
CA ASN A 176 13.17 37.92 -43.69
C ASN A 176 13.01 38.44 -45.13
N SER A 177 12.37 37.67 -46.00
CA SER A 177 12.10 38.11 -47.38
C SER A 177 11.04 39.19 -47.46
N ASN A 178 10.04 39.19 -46.56
CA ASN A 178 8.90 40.11 -46.60
C ASN A 178 8.91 41.16 -45.50
N ALA A 179 10.02 41.31 -44.77
CA ALA A 179 10.14 42.31 -43.71
C ALA A 179 9.85 43.74 -44.25
N PRO A 180 9.06 44.53 -43.52
CA PRO A 180 8.81 45.92 -43.88
C PRO A 180 10.10 46.74 -43.83
N ALA A 181 10.22 47.73 -44.71
CA ALA A 181 11.34 48.67 -44.66
C ALA A 181 11.33 49.42 -43.32
N SER A 182 12.47 49.48 -42.62
CA SER A 182 12.62 50.05 -41.28
C SER A 182 12.39 51.56 -41.18
N ALA A 183 12.09 52.24 -42.30
CA ALA A 183 11.75 53.65 -42.34
C ALA A 183 10.22 53.80 -42.41
N VAL A 184 9.62 54.31 -41.34
CA VAL A 184 8.23 54.75 -41.34
C VAL A 184 8.13 55.93 -42.31
N ALA A 185 7.58 55.71 -43.51
CA ALA A 185 7.26 56.79 -44.42
C ALA A 185 6.01 57.51 -43.88
N LEU A 186 6.22 58.55 -43.06
CA LEU A 186 5.16 59.47 -42.68
C LEU A 186 4.81 60.32 -43.91
N CYS A 187 3.80 59.91 -44.65
CA CYS A 187 3.15 60.79 -45.62
C CYS A 187 2.42 61.90 -44.84
N PHE A 188 3.13 62.98 -44.54
CA PHE A 188 2.55 64.22 -44.01
C PHE A 188 1.75 64.87 -45.16
N ASN A 189 0.42 64.86 -45.06
CA ASN A 189 -0.41 65.76 -45.86
C ASN A 189 -0.22 67.20 -45.33
N PRO A 190 0.18 68.18 -46.16
CA PRO A 190 -0.02 69.59 -45.83
C PRO A 190 -1.51 69.97 -45.83
#